data_AF-A0A2W0AMI0-F1
#
_entry.id   AF-A0A2W0AMI0-F1
#
_cell.length_a   1.000
_cell.length_b   1.000
_cell.length_c   1.000
_cell.angle_alpha   90.00
_cell.angle_beta   90.00
_cell.angle_gamma   90.00
#
_symmetry.space_group_name_H-M   'P 1'
#
loop_
_entity.id
_entity.type
_entity.pdbx_description
1 polymer ?
#
loop_
_entity_poly.entity_id
_entity_poly.type
_entity_poly.pdbx_seq_one_letter_code
_entity_poly.pdbx_strand_id
1 'polypeptide(L)'
;MTKPMPSYPQEALDKEMGGDVILSVEYSTDGSVTDVQRIVGDPVLAKASMEAASNWKFLPIVDKGQKSRGVSYLGFRFLVKDHSVGSSFPFGKWQETPRDSATADPKARPGRVRISSGVAAGNKIGGSNPRYPESAKDNLVEGEVDLRAVIDKQGGISLLEIVKTPSQDLAISAIEAVKTWRYKPYILNGEPVEVETVIVVRYTLSFR
;
A
#
# COMPACT_ATOMS: atom_id res chain seq x y z
N MET A 1 -12.35 -2.91 -20.23
CA MET A 1 -13.09 -2.16 -19.20
C MET A 1 -12.28 -0.93 -18.85
N THR A 2 -12.87 0.26 -18.96
CA THR A 2 -12.22 1.51 -18.55
C THR A 2 -12.27 1.61 -17.02
N LYS A 3 -11.15 1.97 -16.40
CA LYS A 3 -11.06 2.27 -14.96
C LYS A 3 -11.25 3.78 -14.81
N PRO A 4 -12.47 4.28 -14.53
CA PRO A 4 -12.71 5.72 -14.50
C PRO A 4 -11.88 6.36 -13.38
N MET A 5 -11.23 7.47 -13.68
CA MET A 5 -10.52 8.26 -12.68
C MET A 5 -11.52 8.86 -11.68
N PRO A 6 -11.12 9.06 -10.42
CA PRO A 6 -11.97 9.75 -9.46
C PRO A 6 -12.24 11.18 -9.90
N SER A 7 -13.47 11.62 -9.63
CA SER A 7 -13.87 13.01 -9.84
C SER A 7 -13.33 13.88 -8.71
N TYR A 8 -13.00 15.13 -9.02
CA TYR A 8 -12.61 16.12 -8.01
C TYR A 8 -13.83 16.45 -7.13
N PRO A 9 -13.78 16.24 -5.80
CA PRO A 9 -14.91 16.52 -4.93
C PRO A 9 -15.24 18.02 -4.87
N GLN A 10 -16.52 18.39 -4.89
CA GLN A 10 -16.92 19.80 -4.77
C GLN A 10 -16.40 20.45 -3.48
N GLU A 11 -16.47 19.74 -2.36
CA GLU A 11 -15.92 20.22 -1.09
C GLU A 11 -14.41 20.52 -1.17
N ALA A 12 -13.67 19.74 -1.97
CA ALA A 12 -12.26 19.98 -2.20
C ALA A 12 -12.02 21.20 -3.09
N LEU A 13 -12.91 21.46 -4.06
CA LEU A 13 -12.86 22.68 -4.88
C LEU A 13 -13.10 23.93 -4.02
N ASP A 14 -14.14 23.90 -3.19
CA ASP A 14 -14.55 25.04 -2.35
C ASP A 14 -13.46 25.42 -1.33
N LYS A 15 -12.63 24.46 -0.93
CA LYS A 15 -11.54 24.61 0.04
C LYS A 15 -10.15 24.61 -0.59
N GLU A 16 -10.05 24.61 -1.93
CA GLU A 16 -8.80 24.56 -2.69
C GLU A 16 -7.87 23.40 -2.24
N MET A 17 -8.45 22.24 -1.89
CA MET A 17 -7.74 21.08 -1.38
C MET A 17 -7.20 20.20 -2.51
N GLY A 18 -5.87 20.03 -2.56
CA GLY A 18 -5.21 19.08 -3.45
C GLY A 18 -4.21 18.19 -2.70
N GLY A 19 -3.55 17.31 -3.45
CA GLY A 19 -2.51 16.42 -2.91
C GLY A 19 -2.58 15.01 -3.48
N ASP A 20 -1.68 14.16 -2.98
CA ASP A 20 -1.67 12.74 -3.33
C ASP A 20 -2.58 11.93 -2.41
N VAL A 21 -3.30 10.98 -3.01
CA VAL A 21 -4.07 9.94 -2.34
C VAL A 21 -3.45 8.60 -2.71
N ILE A 22 -3.18 7.75 -1.71
CA ILE A 22 -2.74 6.37 -1.92
C ILE A 22 -3.72 5.43 -1.24
N LEU A 23 -4.21 4.43 -1.99
CA LEU A 23 -5.12 3.40 -1.51
C LEU A 23 -4.48 2.01 -1.62
N SER A 24 -4.77 1.10 -0.69
CA SER A 24 -4.69 -0.33 -0.95
C SER A 24 -6.04 -0.86 -1.41
N VAL A 25 -6.04 -1.73 -2.41
CA VAL A 25 -7.23 -2.35 -2.99
C VAL A 25 -7.06 -3.86 -2.94
N GLU A 26 -7.86 -4.54 -2.12
CA GLU A 26 -7.98 -5.99 -2.17
C GLU A 26 -9.02 -6.37 -3.24
N TYR A 27 -8.75 -7.42 -4.02
CA TYR A 27 -9.67 -7.90 -5.07
C TYR A 27 -9.72 -9.43 -5.14
N SER A 28 -10.87 -9.96 -5.54
CA SER A 28 -11.14 -11.40 -5.65
C SER A 28 -10.52 -12.04 -6.89
N THR A 29 -10.61 -13.37 -6.98
CA THR A 29 -10.07 -14.19 -8.08
C THR A 29 -10.71 -13.89 -9.43
N ASP A 30 -11.89 -13.28 -9.45
CA ASP A 30 -12.54 -12.79 -10.67
C ASP A 30 -12.14 -11.36 -11.03
N GLY A 31 -11.31 -10.70 -10.21
CA GLY A 31 -10.86 -9.33 -10.38
C GLY A 31 -11.73 -8.26 -9.70
N SER A 32 -12.86 -8.62 -9.11
CA SER A 32 -13.74 -7.65 -8.46
C SER A 32 -13.12 -7.11 -7.18
N VAL A 33 -13.21 -5.80 -6.94
CA VAL A 33 -12.69 -5.19 -5.71
C VAL A 33 -13.51 -5.65 -4.51
N THR A 34 -12.83 -6.07 -3.45
CA THR A 34 -13.42 -6.59 -2.21
C THR A 34 -13.18 -5.69 -1.01
N ASP A 35 -12.09 -4.93 -1.01
CA ASP A 35 -11.80 -3.96 0.05
C ASP A 35 -10.96 -2.80 -0.52
N VAL A 36 -11.18 -1.59 -0.03
CA VAL A 36 -10.37 -0.42 -0.37
C VAL A 36 -10.07 0.32 0.92
N GLN A 37 -8.79 0.57 1.18
CA GLN A 37 -8.36 1.31 2.36
C GLN A 37 -7.51 2.49 1.96
N ARG A 38 -7.74 3.63 2.61
CA ARG A 38 -6.88 4.81 2.47
C ARG A 38 -5.60 4.60 3.26
N ILE A 39 -4.47 4.74 2.56
CA ILE A 39 -3.14 4.75 3.17
C ILE A 39 -2.66 6.21 3.35
N VAL A 40 -2.73 7.02 2.29
CA VAL A 40 -2.35 8.44 2.28
C VAL A 40 -3.48 9.27 1.69
N GLY A 41 -3.56 10.54 2.10
CA GLY A 41 -4.40 11.56 1.48
C GLY A 41 -5.49 12.10 2.39
N ASP A 42 -5.94 13.31 2.09
CA ASP A 42 -7.06 13.95 2.77
C ASP A 42 -8.33 13.05 2.72
N PRO A 43 -9.12 12.94 3.81
CA PRO A 43 -10.33 12.12 3.81
C PRO A 43 -11.31 12.39 2.66
N VAL A 44 -11.45 13.65 2.24
CA VAL A 44 -12.39 14.06 1.18
C VAL A 44 -11.90 13.56 -0.18
N LEU A 45 -10.62 13.77 -0.49
CA LEU A 45 -10.00 13.28 -1.74
C LEU A 45 -9.92 11.76 -1.77
N ALA A 46 -9.62 11.15 -0.62
CA ALA A 46 -9.55 9.70 -0.48
C ALA A 46 -10.91 9.04 -0.68
N LYS A 47 -11.98 9.60 -0.12
CA LYS A 47 -13.35 9.08 -0.32
C LYS A 47 -13.70 8.98 -1.80
N ALA A 48 -13.50 10.04 -2.57
CA ALA A 48 -13.78 10.01 -4.01
C ALA A 48 -12.90 9.00 -4.77
N SER A 49 -11.63 8.90 -4.38
CA SER A 49 -10.70 7.90 -4.92
C SER A 49 -11.16 6.46 -4.64
N MET A 50 -11.65 6.21 -3.42
CA MET A 50 -12.15 4.90 -2.99
C MET A 50 -13.44 4.54 -3.72
N GLU A 51 -14.37 5.49 -3.89
CA GLU A 51 -15.62 5.28 -4.63
C GLU A 51 -15.35 4.92 -6.10
N ALA A 52 -14.40 5.60 -6.74
CA ALA A 52 -13.97 5.27 -8.09
C ALA A 52 -13.37 3.85 -8.15
N ALA A 53 -12.40 3.56 -7.26
CA ALA A 53 -11.69 2.28 -7.25
C ALA A 53 -12.59 1.08 -6.91
N SER A 54 -13.60 1.26 -6.06
CA SER A 54 -14.50 0.18 -5.61
C SER A 54 -15.29 -0.46 -6.75
N ASN A 55 -15.48 0.25 -7.87
CA ASN A 55 -16.19 -0.23 -9.05
C ASN A 55 -15.27 -0.82 -10.13
N TRP A 56 -13.96 -0.88 -9.87
CA TRP A 56 -13.00 -1.37 -10.85
C TRP A 56 -12.94 -2.90 -10.87
N LYS A 57 -12.50 -3.43 -12.01
CA LYS A 57 -12.15 -4.83 -12.18
C LYS A 57 -10.67 -4.96 -12.52
N PHE A 58 -9.95 -5.72 -11.72
CA PHE A 58 -8.54 -6.04 -11.91
C PHE A 58 -8.40 -7.31 -12.74
N LEU A 59 -7.24 -7.47 -13.37
CA LEU A 59 -6.92 -8.75 -13.99
C LEU A 59 -6.68 -9.77 -12.87
N PRO A 60 -7.26 -10.97 -12.97
CA PRO A 60 -6.94 -12.05 -12.05
C PRO A 60 -5.44 -12.34 -12.10
N ILE A 61 -4.80 -12.38 -10.93
CA ILE A 61 -3.45 -12.91 -10.84
C ILE A 61 -3.56 -14.41 -11.08
N VAL A 62 -2.82 -14.93 -12.04
CA VAL A 62 -2.74 -16.38 -12.30
C VAL A 62 -1.39 -16.88 -11.83
N ASP A 63 -1.38 -17.69 -10.78
CA ASP A 63 -0.19 -18.43 -10.35
C ASP A 63 -0.41 -19.93 -10.55
N LYS A 64 0.50 -20.59 -11.26
CA LYS A 64 0.42 -22.01 -11.64
C LYS A 64 -0.95 -22.43 -12.22
N GLY A 65 -1.59 -21.54 -12.98
CA GLY A 65 -2.90 -21.79 -13.60
C GLY A 65 -4.11 -21.56 -12.69
N GLN A 66 -3.90 -21.23 -11.41
CA GLN A 66 -4.97 -20.88 -10.47
C GLN A 66 -5.11 -19.36 -10.36
N LYS A 67 -6.36 -18.89 -10.45
CA LYS A 67 -6.68 -17.48 -10.19
C LYS A 67 -6.62 -17.23 -8.68
N SER A 68 -5.91 -16.18 -8.31
CA SER A 68 -5.66 -15.80 -6.94
C SER A 68 -6.26 -14.43 -6.62
N ARG A 69 -6.65 -14.23 -5.36
CA ARG A 69 -6.98 -12.90 -4.85
C ARG A 69 -5.71 -12.05 -4.85
N GLY A 70 -5.86 -10.72 -4.92
CA GLY A 70 -4.71 -9.83 -4.95
C GLY A 70 -4.91 -8.60 -4.08
N VAL A 71 -3.81 -7.92 -3.81
CA VAL A 71 -3.81 -6.56 -3.25
C VAL A 71 -3.03 -5.66 -4.20
N SER A 72 -3.62 -4.55 -4.59
CA SER A 72 -3.00 -3.52 -5.41
C SER A 72 -2.89 -2.21 -4.64
N TYR A 73 -2.00 -1.33 -5.07
CA TYR A 73 -1.87 0.01 -4.51
C TYR A 73 -2.15 1.02 -5.61
N LEU A 74 -3.08 1.94 -5.37
CA LEU A 74 -3.50 2.96 -6.32
C LEU A 74 -3.07 4.34 -5.81
N GLY A 75 -2.43 5.13 -6.67
CA GLY A 75 -2.07 6.52 -6.38
C GLY A 75 -2.79 7.49 -7.31
N PHE A 76 -3.41 8.52 -6.73
CA PHE A 76 -4.05 9.63 -7.45
C PHE A 76 -3.48 10.96 -6.97
N ARG A 77 -3.26 11.92 -7.88
CA ARG A 77 -2.83 13.28 -7.57
C ARG A 77 -3.92 14.26 -7.97
N PHE A 78 -4.43 14.99 -7.00
CA PHE A 78 -5.40 16.07 -7.20
C PHE A 78 -4.63 17.39 -7.30
N LEU A 79 -4.64 18.01 -8.47
CA LEU A 79 -3.99 19.29 -8.73
C LEU A 79 -5.00 20.42 -8.56
N VAL A 80 -4.73 21.34 -7.65
CA VAL A 80 -5.61 22.51 -7.40
C VAL A 80 -5.64 23.43 -8.62
N LYS A 81 -4.49 23.68 -9.24
CA LYS A 81 -4.32 24.70 -10.30
C LYS A 81 -5.32 24.56 -11.46
N ASP A 82 -5.65 23.34 -11.84
CA ASP A 82 -6.54 23.03 -12.97
C ASP A 82 -7.69 22.08 -12.59
N HIS A 83 -7.88 21.83 -11.30
CA HIS A 83 -8.87 20.91 -10.76
C HIS A 83 -8.83 19.52 -11.42
N SER A 84 -7.63 19.06 -11.79
CA SER A 84 -7.43 17.78 -12.47
C SER A 84 -7.02 16.67 -11.50
N VAL A 85 -7.28 15.44 -11.93
CA VAL A 85 -6.82 14.24 -11.22
C VAL A 85 -5.96 13.39 -12.14
N GLY A 86 -4.70 13.20 -11.76
CA GLY A 86 -3.76 12.29 -12.43
C GLY A 86 -3.52 11.02 -11.61
N SER A 87 -2.93 10.00 -12.21
CA SER A 87 -2.33 8.90 -11.44
C SER A 87 -0.95 9.31 -10.92
N SER A 88 -0.62 9.00 -9.67
CA SER A 88 0.60 9.55 -9.03
C SER A 88 1.58 8.53 -8.46
N PHE A 89 1.20 7.26 -8.23
CA PHE A 89 2.12 6.32 -7.56
C PHE A 89 1.72 4.82 -7.64
N PRO A 90 2.65 3.86 -7.90
CA PRO A 90 3.61 3.85 -9.00
C PRO A 90 3.33 2.72 -10.03
N PHE A 91 3.74 3.01 -11.26
CA PHE A 91 3.93 2.14 -12.42
C PHE A 91 2.73 1.77 -13.30
N GLY A 92 2.76 2.36 -14.50
CA GLY A 92 2.34 1.71 -15.74
C GLY A 92 3.20 0.49 -16.14
N LYS A 93 3.73 -0.29 -15.18
CA LYS A 93 4.25 -1.67 -15.36
C LYS A 93 4.05 -2.47 -14.07
N TRP A 94 3.01 -3.29 -14.12
CA TRP A 94 2.50 -4.18 -13.08
C TRP A 94 3.55 -5.20 -12.64
N GLN A 95 3.81 -5.31 -11.33
CA GLN A 95 4.24 -6.56 -10.72
C GLN A 95 3.21 -6.94 -9.67
N GLU A 96 2.41 -7.93 -10.02
CA GLU A 96 1.37 -8.55 -9.22
C GLU A 96 2.05 -9.54 -8.26
N THR A 97 1.82 -9.40 -6.95
CA THR A 97 2.23 -10.42 -5.97
C THR A 97 1.07 -11.41 -5.81
N PRO A 98 1.25 -12.69 -6.19
CA PRO A 98 0.25 -13.73 -5.97
C PRO A 98 0.01 -13.92 -4.48
N ARG A 99 -1.25 -13.83 -4.04
CA ARG A 99 -1.67 -14.26 -2.71
C ARG A 99 -2.27 -15.66 -2.85
N ASP A 100 -1.61 -16.67 -2.29
CA ASP A 100 -2.10 -18.05 -2.39
C ASP A 100 -3.53 -18.22 -1.82
N SER A 101 -4.29 -19.06 -2.51
CA SER A 101 -5.72 -19.35 -2.35
C SER A 101 -6.05 -20.13 -1.07
N ALA A 102 -7.02 -19.66 -0.26
CA ALA A 102 -8.02 -20.50 0.42
C ALA A 102 -9.09 -19.66 1.14
N THR A 103 -10.34 -20.09 0.97
CA THR A 103 -11.59 -19.79 1.68
C THR A 103 -11.49 -19.06 3.02
N ALA A 104 -11.99 -17.82 3.08
CA ALA A 104 -12.50 -17.21 4.31
C ALA A 104 -13.50 -16.10 3.98
N ASP A 105 -14.59 -16.06 4.76
CA ASP A 105 -15.61 -15.03 4.79
C ASP A 105 -14.99 -13.62 4.87
N PRO A 106 -15.51 -12.62 4.13
CA PRO A 106 -14.95 -11.27 4.09
C PRO A 106 -15.07 -10.49 5.41
N LYS A 107 -15.74 -11.03 6.45
CA LYS A 107 -15.96 -10.38 7.75
C LYS A 107 -15.34 -11.07 8.96
N ALA A 108 -14.61 -12.16 8.76
CA ALA A 108 -13.77 -12.76 9.79
C ALA A 108 -12.41 -13.07 9.15
N ARG A 109 -11.33 -12.42 9.59
CA ARG A 109 -9.96 -12.80 9.19
C ARG A 109 -9.34 -13.67 10.31
N PRO A 110 -9.69 -14.97 10.44
CA PRO A 110 -8.95 -15.85 11.33
C PRO A 110 -7.55 -16.11 10.74
N GLY A 111 -6.49 -16.02 11.54
CA GLY A 111 -5.23 -16.73 11.24
C GLY A 111 -3.98 -15.94 10.86
N ARG A 112 -3.89 -14.61 11.06
CA ARG A 112 -2.59 -13.91 10.95
C ARG A 112 -1.81 -14.04 12.25
N VAL A 113 -0.60 -14.59 12.17
CA VAL A 113 0.29 -14.64 13.33
C VAL A 113 0.92 -13.26 13.50
N ARG A 114 0.70 -12.62 14.65
CA ARG A 114 1.38 -11.38 14.99
C ARG A 114 2.80 -11.69 15.45
N ILE A 115 3.77 -11.04 14.82
CA ILE A 115 5.18 -11.14 15.18
C ILE A 115 5.73 -9.77 15.58
N SER A 116 6.86 -9.77 16.29
CA SER A 116 7.53 -8.52 16.64
C SER A 116 8.30 -7.95 15.44
N SER A 117 8.51 -6.64 15.44
CA SER A 117 9.30 -5.92 14.44
C SER A 117 10.73 -6.45 14.32
N GLY A 118 11.35 -6.86 15.44
CA GLY A 118 12.69 -7.46 15.45
C GLY A 118 12.75 -8.82 14.75
N VAL A 119 11.74 -9.67 14.95
CA VAL A 119 11.63 -10.96 14.23
C VAL A 119 11.43 -10.72 12.73
N ALA A 120 10.62 -9.73 12.37
CA ALA A 120 10.45 -9.35 10.97
C ALA A 120 11.77 -8.87 10.34
N ALA A 121 12.46 -7.94 10.99
CA ALA A 121 13.71 -7.37 10.51
C ALA A 121 14.79 -8.44 10.28
N GLY A 122 14.94 -9.39 11.20
CA GLY A 122 15.91 -10.49 11.08
C GLY A 122 15.63 -11.47 9.94
N ASN A 123 14.39 -11.50 9.43
CA ASN A 123 13.97 -12.38 8.35
C ASN A 123 13.89 -11.67 6.99
N LYS A 124 14.16 -10.37 6.90
CA LYS A 124 14.24 -9.66 5.62
C LYS A 124 15.44 -10.16 4.82
N ILE A 125 15.20 -10.62 3.59
CA ILE A 125 16.22 -11.16 2.68
C ILE A 125 16.55 -10.22 1.51
N GLY A 126 15.76 -9.17 1.28
CA GLY A 126 16.01 -8.25 0.17
C GLY A 126 15.04 -7.08 0.08
N GLY A 127 15.17 -6.31 -1.01
CA GLY A 127 14.35 -5.13 -1.32
C GLY A 127 15.10 -3.81 -1.19
N SER A 128 14.57 -2.78 -1.86
CA SER A 128 15.16 -1.45 -1.95
C SER A 128 15.14 -0.72 -0.62
N ASN A 129 16.16 0.11 -0.39
CA ASN A 129 16.15 1.04 0.74
C ASN A 129 15.24 2.24 0.46
N PRO A 130 14.60 2.82 1.50
CA PRO A 130 13.87 4.08 1.37
C PRO A 130 14.79 5.19 0.88
N ARG A 131 14.29 6.01 -0.04
CA ARG A 131 15.01 7.18 -0.55
C ARG A 131 14.50 8.42 0.16
N TYR A 132 15.38 9.21 0.74
CA TYR A 132 14.98 10.46 1.37
C TYR A 132 14.47 11.44 0.31
N PRO A 133 13.18 11.83 0.30
CA PRO A 133 12.60 12.76 -0.68
C PRO A 133 13.29 14.13 -0.61
N GLU A 134 13.56 14.75 -1.76
CA GLU A 134 14.17 16.09 -1.82
C GLU A 134 13.30 17.14 -1.12
N SER A 135 11.99 17.13 -1.36
CA SER A 135 11.03 18.00 -0.67
C SER A 135 11.09 17.86 0.86
N ALA A 136 11.30 16.65 1.38
CA ALA A 136 11.44 16.42 2.81
C ALA A 136 12.80 16.91 3.34
N LYS A 137 13.87 16.85 2.54
CA LYS A 137 15.18 17.44 2.90
C LYS A 137 15.13 18.95 2.94
N ASP A 138 14.56 19.56 1.90
CA ASP A 138 14.45 21.01 1.77
C ASP A 138 13.64 21.63 2.92
N ASN A 139 12.63 20.88 3.38
CA ASN A 139 11.79 21.27 4.52
C ASN A 139 12.31 20.73 5.88
N LEU A 140 13.50 20.14 5.91
CA LEU A 140 14.14 19.60 7.13
C LEU A 140 13.27 18.61 7.92
N VAL A 141 12.43 17.83 7.23
CA VAL A 141 11.50 16.88 7.84
C VAL A 141 12.19 15.55 8.11
N GLU A 142 12.37 15.21 9.38
CA GLU A 142 12.91 13.93 9.87
C GLU A 142 11.86 13.11 10.63
N GLY A 143 12.16 11.83 10.90
CA GLY A 143 11.37 11.02 11.82
C GLY A 143 11.17 9.58 11.38
N GLU A 144 10.19 8.92 12.01
CA GLU A 144 9.87 7.51 11.80
C GLU A 144 8.52 7.36 11.10
N VAL A 145 8.49 6.52 10.08
CA VAL A 145 7.26 6.04 9.45
C VAL A 145 6.98 4.63 9.94
N ASP A 146 5.89 4.48 10.67
CA ASP A 146 5.42 3.17 11.17
C ASP A 146 4.41 2.61 10.17
N LEU A 147 4.72 1.45 9.61
CA LEU A 147 3.86 0.74 8.68
C LEU A 147 3.39 -0.56 9.32
N ARG A 148 2.07 -0.75 9.47
CA ARG A 148 1.52 -2.09 9.70
C ARG A 148 1.61 -2.83 8.37
N ALA A 149 2.25 -3.99 8.41
CA ALA A 149 2.53 -4.79 7.24
C ALA A 149 1.98 -6.21 7.41
N VAL A 150 1.48 -6.76 6.31
CA VAL A 150 1.19 -8.19 6.19
C VAL A 150 2.22 -8.79 5.25
N ILE A 151 2.91 -9.81 5.72
CA ILE A 151 3.83 -10.61 4.93
C ILE A 151 3.09 -11.91 4.55
N ASP A 152 3.02 -12.20 3.25
CA ASP A 152 2.38 -13.41 2.74
C ASP A 152 3.24 -14.68 3.01
N LYS A 153 2.67 -15.83 2.66
CA LYS A 153 3.30 -17.14 2.85
C LYS A 153 4.59 -17.32 2.03
N GLN A 154 4.79 -16.52 0.99
CA GLN A 154 5.95 -16.53 0.11
C GLN A 154 7.01 -15.51 0.57
N GLY A 155 6.72 -14.73 1.62
CA GLY A 155 7.61 -13.70 2.14
C GLY A 155 7.50 -12.34 1.43
N GLY A 156 6.48 -12.14 0.59
CA GLY A 156 6.17 -10.85 -0.03
C GLY A 156 5.34 -9.95 0.89
N ILE A 157 5.41 -8.63 0.66
CA ILE A 157 4.50 -7.68 1.30
C ILE A 157 3.16 -7.71 0.55
N SER A 158 2.10 -8.11 1.24
CA SER A 158 0.75 -8.17 0.68
C SER A 158 -0.14 -7.01 1.10
N LEU A 159 0.11 -6.37 2.25
CA LEU A 159 -0.63 -5.18 2.71
C LEU A 159 0.32 -4.23 3.46
N LEU A 160 0.13 -2.93 3.28
CA LEU A 160 0.78 -1.86 4.02
C LEU A 160 -0.25 -0.81 4.41
N GLU A 161 -0.26 -0.47 5.69
CA GLU A 161 -1.07 0.60 6.26
C GLU A 161 -0.14 1.53 7.04
N ILE A 162 -0.24 2.83 6.83
CA ILE A 162 0.50 3.81 7.63
C ILE A 162 -0.17 3.91 9.00
N VAL A 163 0.58 3.59 10.04
CA VAL A 163 0.17 3.78 11.44
C VAL A 163 0.54 5.19 11.89
N LYS A 164 1.75 5.64 11.54
CA LYS A 164 2.27 6.96 11.92
C LYS A 164 3.25 7.45 10.86
N THR A 165 3.21 8.74 10.56
CA THR A 165 4.21 9.39 9.70
C THR A 165 4.40 10.86 10.07
N PRO A 166 5.62 11.41 10.01
CA PRO A 166 5.88 12.84 10.17
C PRO A 166 5.43 13.68 8.96
N SER A 167 5.43 13.10 7.76
CA SER A 167 4.96 13.78 6.55
C SER A 167 4.49 12.81 5.48
N GLN A 168 3.75 13.35 4.52
CA GLN A 168 3.26 12.60 3.38
C GLN A 168 4.42 12.10 2.49
N ASP A 169 5.43 12.91 2.25
CA ASP A 169 6.57 12.54 1.38
C ASP A 169 7.38 11.37 1.96
N LEU A 170 7.63 11.37 3.28
CA LEU A 170 8.32 10.28 3.95
C LEU A 170 7.49 8.99 3.94
N ALA A 171 6.16 9.12 4.11
CA ALA A 171 5.22 8.01 3.99
C ALA A 171 5.26 7.36 2.59
N ILE A 172 5.19 8.17 1.53
CA ILE A 172 5.26 7.71 0.14
C ILE A 172 6.55 6.93 -0.09
N SER A 173 7.69 7.51 0.28
CA SER A 173 9.00 6.84 0.14
C SER A 173 9.10 5.54 0.95
N ALA A 174 8.54 5.51 2.16
CA ALA A 174 8.55 4.31 2.99
C ALA A 174 7.74 3.18 2.35
N ILE A 175 6.55 3.49 1.84
CA ILE A 175 5.71 2.51 1.12
C ILE A 175 6.41 2.01 -0.14
N GLU A 176 7.02 2.89 -0.93
CA GLU A 176 7.77 2.53 -2.13
C GLU A 176 8.82 1.47 -1.84
N ALA A 177 9.65 1.72 -0.83
CA ALA A 177 10.72 0.82 -0.47
C ALA A 177 10.18 -0.48 0.12
N VAL A 178 9.31 -0.39 1.12
CA VAL A 178 8.85 -1.56 1.88
C VAL A 178 8.05 -2.51 1.01
N LYS A 179 7.27 -2.03 0.03
CA LYS A 179 6.56 -2.90 -0.93
C LYS A 179 7.51 -3.83 -1.72
N THR A 180 8.75 -3.42 -1.94
CA THR A 180 9.76 -4.24 -2.64
C THR A 180 10.44 -5.26 -1.72
N TRP A 181 10.22 -5.18 -0.41
CA TRP A 181 10.91 -6.04 0.55
C TRP A 181 10.45 -7.49 0.39
N ARG A 182 11.39 -8.39 0.65
CA ARG A 182 11.18 -9.83 0.66
C ARG A 182 11.70 -10.39 1.97
N TYR A 183 10.99 -11.35 2.50
CA TYR A 183 11.26 -12.03 3.76
C TYR A 183 11.41 -13.53 3.54
N LYS A 184 12.05 -14.21 4.47
CA LYS A 184 11.94 -15.67 4.57
C LYS A 184 10.48 -16.03 4.85
N PRO A 185 9.91 -17.06 4.19
CA PRO A 185 8.61 -17.62 4.56
C PRO A 185 8.55 -17.96 6.05
N TYR A 186 7.49 -17.54 6.72
CA TYR A 186 7.26 -17.88 8.13
C TYR A 186 6.56 -19.23 8.21
N ILE A 187 7.14 -20.15 8.97
CA ILE A 187 6.63 -21.51 9.13
C ILE A 187 6.05 -21.67 10.54
N LEU A 188 4.81 -22.10 10.65
CA LEU A 188 4.17 -22.51 11.89
C LEU A 188 3.65 -23.94 11.72
N ASN A 189 4.03 -24.85 12.62
CA ASN A 189 3.66 -26.27 12.56
C ASN A 189 3.99 -26.95 11.21
N GLY A 190 5.09 -26.54 10.57
CA GLY A 190 5.51 -27.09 9.27
C GLY A 190 4.84 -26.46 8.05
N GLU A 191 3.90 -25.53 8.25
CA GLU A 191 3.17 -24.87 7.16
C GLU A 191 3.52 -23.37 7.05
N PRO A 192 3.65 -22.82 5.82
CA PRO A 192 3.76 -21.38 5.61
C PRO A 192 2.52 -20.61 6.08
N VAL A 193 2.73 -19.55 6.87
CA VAL A 193 1.65 -18.70 7.42
C VAL A 193 1.82 -17.24 7.02
N GLU A 194 0.69 -16.52 6.93
CA GLU A 194 0.72 -15.06 6.85
C GLU A 194 1.03 -14.46 8.22
N VAL A 195 1.89 -13.44 8.25
CA VAL A 195 2.24 -12.73 9.48
C VAL A 195 1.90 -11.25 9.40
N GLU A 196 1.47 -10.69 10.53
CA GLU A 196 1.26 -9.25 10.70
C GLU A 196 2.35 -8.69 11.61
N THR A 197 2.95 -7.57 11.21
CA THR A 197 4.02 -6.90 11.95
C THR A 197 3.94 -5.38 11.77
N VAL A 198 4.68 -4.65 12.60
CA VAL A 198 4.98 -3.23 12.36
C VAL A 198 6.41 -3.11 11.81
N ILE A 199 6.56 -2.40 10.71
CA ILE A 199 7.83 -2.04 10.08
C ILE A 199 8.06 -0.56 10.37
N VAL A 200 9.21 -0.23 10.97
CA VAL A 200 9.60 1.16 11.26
C VAL A 200 10.67 1.58 10.25
N VAL A 201 10.38 2.62 9.47
CA VAL A 201 11.32 3.23 8.53
C VAL A 201 11.79 4.56 9.09
N ARG A 202 13.09 4.67 9.39
CA ARG A 202 13.69 5.85 9.99
C ARG A 202 14.36 6.74 8.95
N TYR A 203 14.02 8.03 8.96
CA TYR A 203 14.65 9.08 8.16
C TYR A 203 15.40 10.05 9.07
N THR A 204 16.70 10.20 8.84
CA THR A 204 17.58 11.13 9.57
C THR A 204 18.44 11.91 8.59
N LEU A 205 18.49 13.22 8.76
CA LEU A 205 19.41 14.13 8.11
C LEU A 205 20.76 13.98 8.80
N SER A 206 21.74 13.51 8.04
CA SER A 206 23.13 13.62 8.46
C SER A 206 23.67 14.95 7.97
N PHE A 207 23.72 15.94 8.85
CA PHE A 207 24.52 17.14 8.60
C PHE A 207 25.99 16.73 8.71
N ARG A 208 26.75 16.89 7.63
CA ARG A 208 28.22 16.81 7.66
C ARG A 208 28.80 18.19 7.89
#